data_AF-A0A498PPK3-F1
#
_entry.id   AF-A0A498PPK3-F1
#
_cell.length_a   1.000
_cell.length_b   1.000
_cell.length_c   1.000
_cell.angle_alpha   90.00
_cell.angle_beta   90.00
_cell.angle_gamma   90.00
#
_symmetry.space_group_name_H-M   'P 1'
#
loop_
_entity.id
_entity.type
_entity.pdbx_description
1 polymer ?
#
loop_
_entity_poly.entity_id
_entity_poly.type
_entity_poly.pdbx_seq_one_letter_code
_entity_poly.pdbx_strand_id
1 'polypeptide(L)' 'MPLTPGYGETPLPEDELVALLPRVVEVLDKPIRMADVYDLEQAVQQQVSEDLLTYAFAGSLQLDDLMSDHFPQHYAVGR' A
#
# COMPACT_ATOMS: atom_id res chain seq x y z
N MET A 1 1.79 -6.17 11.50
CA MET A 1 2.41 -7.22 12.34
C MET A 1 3.83 -7.44 11.82
N PRO A 2 4.85 -7.65 12.66
CA PRO A 2 6.18 -7.97 12.13
C PRO A 2 6.13 -9.37 11.49
N LEU A 3 6.75 -9.52 10.32
CA LEU A 3 6.98 -10.82 9.71
C LEU A 3 7.81 -11.69 10.67
N THR A 4 7.60 -13.01 10.64
CA THR A 4 8.47 -13.95 11.35
C THR A 4 9.93 -13.69 10.93
N PRO A 5 10.92 -13.65 11.84
CA PRO A 5 12.31 -13.41 11.47
C PRO A 5 12.78 -14.34 10.34
N GLY A 6 13.25 -13.75 9.24
CA GLY A 6 13.69 -14.48 8.02
C GLY A 6 12.57 -14.75 6.99
N TYR A 7 11.31 -14.46 7.31
CA TYR A 7 10.21 -14.54 6.35
C TYR A 7 10.23 -13.30 5.45
N GLY A 8 10.14 -13.53 4.13
CA GLY A 8 10.12 -12.45 3.15
C GLY A 8 11.50 -11.91 2.74
N GLU A 9 12.60 -12.47 3.26
CA GLU A 9 13.97 -12.14 2.82
C GLU A 9 14.30 -12.66 1.40
N THR A 10 13.43 -13.54 0.86
CA THR A 10 13.53 -14.02 -0.51
C THR A 10 13.38 -12.84 -1.48
N PRO A 11 14.25 -12.72 -2.50
CA PRO A 11 14.05 -11.77 -3.58
C PRO A 11 12.65 -11.93 -4.20
N LEU A 12 12.03 -10.81 -4.51
CA LEU A 12 10.74 -10.76 -5.18
C LEU A 12 10.84 -11.48 -6.54
N PRO A 13 9.94 -12.41 -6.86
CA PRO A 13 9.89 -13.07 -8.16
C PRO A 13 9.76 -12.08 -9.33
N GLU A 14 10.24 -12.45 -10.53
CA GLU A 14 10.22 -11.55 -11.70
C GLU A 14 8.79 -11.18 -12.14
N ASP A 15 7.85 -12.12 -12.06
CA ASP A 15 6.44 -11.90 -12.34
C ASP A 15 5.78 -10.93 -11.35
N GLU A 16 6.23 -10.92 -10.10
CA GLU A 16 5.79 -9.93 -9.11
C GLU A 16 6.49 -8.58 -9.28
N LEU A 17 7.78 -8.57 -9.67
CA LEU A 17 8.53 -7.35 -9.98
C LEU A 17 7.89 -6.55 -11.13
N VAL A 18 7.38 -7.21 -12.18
CA VAL A 18 6.70 -6.53 -13.29
C VAL A 18 5.30 -6.03 -12.93
N ALA A 19 4.71 -6.55 -11.84
CA ALA A 19 3.43 -6.08 -11.33
C ALA A 19 3.56 -4.79 -10.50
N LEU A 20 4.76 -4.48 -10.00
CA LEU A 20 5.02 -3.25 -9.26
C LEU A 20 4.90 -2.02 -10.16
N LEU A 21 4.33 -0.95 -9.60
CA LEU A 21 4.36 0.36 -10.24
C LEU A 21 5.81 0.82 -10.41
N PRO A 22 6.18 1.47 -11.54
CA PRO A 22 7.55 1.93 -11.76
C PRO A 22 8.10 2.77 -10.61
N ARG A 23 7.25 3.63 -10.02
CA ARG A 23 7.63 4.47 -8.88
C ARG A 23 7.99 3.66 -7.63
N VAL A 24 7.36 2.51 -7.41
CA VAL A 24 7.67 1.62 -6.28
C VAL A 24 9.04 0.98 -6.48
N VAL A 25 9.35 0.54 -7.70
CA VAL A 25 10.66 -0.05 -8.05
C VAL A 25 11.81 0.97 -7.89
N GLU A 26 11.55 2.26 -8.07
CA GLU A 26 12.53 3.33 -7.88
C GLU A 26 12.87 3.60 -6.41
N VAL A 27 11.94 3.36 -5.48
CA VAL A 27 12.10 3.73 -4.06
C VAL A 27 12.51 2.57 -3.17
N LEU A 28 12.30 1.32 -3.60
CA LEU A 28 12.72 0.14 -2.84
C LEU A 28 14.19 -0.21 -3.12
N ASP A 29 14.91 -0.59 -2.06
CA ASP A 29 16.30 -1.04 -2.16
C ASP A 29 16.41 -2.37 -2.91
N LYS A 30 17.53 -2.56 -3.63
CA LYS A 30 17.78 -3.76 -4.44
C LYS A 30 18.75 -4.73 -3.74
N PRO A 31 18.54 -6.06 -3.83
CA PRO A 31 17.41 -6.72 -4.50
C PRO A 31 16.11 -6.52 -3.70
N ILE A 32 15.02 -6.19 -4.40
CA ILE A 32 13.71 -6.01 -3.77
C ILE A 32 13.28 -7.37 -3.22
N ARG A 33 12.93 -7.42 -1.94
CA ARG A 33 12.48 -8.63 -1.24
C ARG A 33 10.97 -8.57 -1.03
N MET A 34 10.37 -9.73 -0.81
CA MET A 34 8.96 -9.84 -0.44
C MET A 34 8.64 -9.01 0.81
N ALA A 35 9.57 -8.95 1.78
CA ALA A 35 9.43 -8.16 3.00
C ALA A 35 9.38 -6.65 2.71
N ASP A 36 10.17 -6.15 1.76
CA ASP A 36 10.18 -4.73 1.41
C ASP A 36 8.85 -4.29 0.79
N VAL A 37 8.27 -5.14 -0.07
CA VAL A 37 6.93 -4.93 -0.64
C VAL A 37 5.86 -4.99 0.43
N TYR A 38 5.92 -6.01 1.30
CA TYR A 38 4.97 -6.16 2.39
C TYR A 38 4.98 -4.95 3.34
N ASP A 39 6.16 -4.48 3.73
CA ASP A 39 6.29 -3.31 4.62
C ASP A 39 5.72 -2.04 3.97
N LEU A 40 5.95 -1.86 2.67
CA LEU A 40 5.35 -0.76 1.91
C LEU A 40 3.81 -0.86 1.88
N GLU A 41 3.28 -2.04 1.58
CA GLU A 41 1.83 -2.28 1.55
C GLU A 41 1.20 -2.04 2.92
N GLN A 42 1.84 -2.49 3.99
CA GLN A 42 1.38 -2.26 5.36
C GLN A 42 1.38 -0.77 5.70
N ALA A 43 2.40 -0.01 5.29
CA ALA A 43 2.45 1.44 5.51
C ALA A 43 1.33 2.16 4.76
N VAL A 44 1.10 1.82 3.49
CA VAL A 44 0.00 2.39 2.68
C VAL A 44 -1.35 2.02 3.28
N GLN A 45 -1.56 0.75 3.65
CA GLN A 45 -2.79 0.27 4.27
C GLN A 45 -3.07 1.02 5.57
N GLN A 46 -2.06 1.21 6.42
CA GLN A 46 -2.20 1.93 7.68
C GLN A 46 -2.65 3.37 7.43
N GLN A 47 -1.94 4.10 6.58
CA GLN A 47 -2.25 5.50 6.26
C GLN A 47 -3.68 5.63 5.72
N VAL A 48 -4.03 4.84 4.71
CA VAL A 48 -5.37 4.85 4.10
C VAL A 48 -6.44 4.49 5.12
N SER A 49 -6.20 3.51 5.99
CA SER A 49 -7.18 3.09 6.99
C SER A 49 -7.46 4.19 8.00
N GLU A 50 -6.42 4.88 8.47
CA GLU A 50 -6.55 6.00 9.41
C GLU A 50 -7.37 7.15 8.80
N ASP A 51 -7.10 7.50 7.54
CA ASP A 51 -7.83 8.53 6.81
C ASP A 51 -9.30 8.14 6.60
N LEU A 52 -9.55 6.94 6.06
CA LEU A 52 -10.90 6.47 5.75
C LEU A 52 -11.76 6.27 7.00
N LEU A 53 -11.18 5.78 8.10
CA LEU A 53 -11.90 5.68 9.38
C LEU A 53 -12.28 7.07 9.89
N THR A 54 -11.39 8.06 9.75
CA THR A 54 -11.67 9.44 10.15
C THR A 54 -12.84 10.02 9.33
N TYR A 55 -12.83 9.86 8.00
CA TYR A 55 -13.93 10.32 7.15
C TYR A 55 -15.24 9.55 7.40
N ALA A 56 -15.17 8.25 7.69
CA ALA A 56 -16.33 7.44 8.04
C ALA A 56 -16.96 7.90 9.36
N PHE A 57 -16.15 8.15 10.40
CA PHE A 57 -16.65 8.67 11.67
C PHE A 57 -17.19 10.09 11.56
N ALA A 58 -16.63 10.91 10.66
CA ALA A 58 -17.15 12.24 10.35
C ALA A 58 -18.42 12.22 9.48
N GLY A 59 -18.81 11.07 8.93
CA GLY A 59 -19.95 10.94 8.02
C GLY A 59 -19.74 11.60 6.66
N SER A 60 -18.48 11.88 6.28
CA SER A 60 -18.13 12.59 5.05
C SER A 60 -17.74 11.68 3.90
N LEU A 61 -17.61 10.37 4.14
CA LEU A 61 -17.33 9.36 3.11
C LEU A 61 -18.56 9.15 2.22
N GLN A 62 -18.49 9.55 0.94
CA GLN A 62 -19.60 9.39 -0.01
C GLN A 62 -19.55 8.03 -0.71
N LEU A 63 -20.69 7.57 -1.21
CA LEU A 63 -20.77 6.36 -2.03
C LEU A 63 -19.93 6.48 -3.32
N ASP A 64 -19.94 7.65 -3.95
CA ASP A 64 -19.17 7.90 -5.17
C ASP A 64 -17.66 7.73 -4.93
N ASP A 65 -17.20 8.06 -3.71
CA ASP A 65 -15.81 7.87 -3.33
C ASP A 65 -15.46 6.38 -3.19
N LEU A 66 -16.38 5.54 -2.73
CA LEU A 66 -16.21 4.09 -2.62
C LEU A 66 -16.25 3.37 -3.97
N MET A 67 -16.97 3.95 -4.94
CA MET A 67 -17.16 3.36 -6.27
C MET A 67 -16.11 3.85 -7.29
N SER A 68 -15.18 4.71 -6.87
CA SER A 68 -14.10 5.18 -7.72
C SER A 68 -13.07 4.07 -7.98
N ASP A 69 -12.58 3.97 -9.22
CA ASP A 69 -11.41 3.14 -9.57
C ASP A 69 -10.14 3.53 -8.80
N HIS A 70 -10.15 4.74 -8.22
CA HIS A 70 -9.09 5.27 -7.39
C HIS A 70 -9.40 5.18 -5.90
N PHE A 71 -10.46 4.49 -5.48
CA PHE A 71 -10.60 4.11 -4.09
C PHE A 71 -9.65 2.93 -3.82
N PRO A 72 -8.59 3.05 -2.99
CA PRO A 72 -8.29 4.03 -1.92
C PRO A 72 -7.30 5.19 -2.23
N GLN A 73 -6.68 5.23 -3.40
CA GLN A 73 -5.72 6.28 -3.83
C GLN A 73 -6.23 7.73 -3.70
N HIS A 74 -7.54 7.99 -3.84
CA HIS A 74 -8.14 9.33 -3.71
C HIS A 74 -7.88 9.98 -2.34
N TYR A 75 -7.72 9.15 -1.31
CA TYR A 75 -7.54 9.57 0.07
C TYR A 75 -6.08 9.56 0.52
N ALA A 76 -5.20 8.83 -0.17
CA ALA A 76 -3.77 8.79 0.14
C ALA A 76 -3.00 10.06 -0.29
N VAL A 77 -3.59 10.87 -1.17
CA VAL A 77 -3.04 12.16 -1.64
C VAL A 77 -3.93 13.25 -1.05
N GLY A 78 -3.66 13.62 0.20
CA GLY A 78 -4.43 14.62 0.93
C GLY A 78 -4.73 15.87 0.09
N ARG A 79 -6.01 16.26 0.05
CA ARG A 79 -6.41 17.65 -0.17
C ARG A 79 -6.35 18.42 1.15
#